data_AF-A0A9R1VNY8-F1
#
_entry.id   AF-A0A9R1VNY8-F1
#
_cell.length_a   1.000
_cell.length_b   1.000
_cell.length_c   1.000
_cell.angle_alpha   90.00
_cell.angle_beta   90.00
_cell.angle_gamma   90.00
#
_symmetry.space_group_name_H-M   'P 1'
#
loop_
_entity.id
_entity.type
_entity.pdbx_description
1 polymer ?
#
loop_
_entity_poly.entity_id
_entity_poly.type
_entity_poly.pdbx_seq_one_letter_code
_entity_poly.pdbx_strand_id
1 'polypeptide(L)'
;MGFFLFIIYRHAHYQTGNTPLALVWKDETCSEYVIDTDNKGQIPNQQQVVLEVQENGELVTSDDPPVVLGCLNAGLNIGNLVRFAVSEGGLTFMNGKVEKADLQYIGKVHRARAFADSYSKIVFQYMVRHSPLRIEDLFASMGTSSEQRDNEVEMVG
;
A
#
# COMPACT_ATOMS: atom_id res chain seq x y z
N MET A 1 21.57 -4.86 1.45
CA MET A 1 21.14 -4.65 0.05
C MET A 1 19.83 -5.40 -0.08
N GLY A 2 18.70 -4.69 -0.19
CA GLY A 2 17.38 -5.33 -0.26
C GLY A 2 17.13 -5.81 -1.68
N PHE A 3 16.67 -7.05 -1.83
CA PHE A 3 16.20 -7.59 -3.09
C PHE A 3 14.68 -7.33 -3.20
N PHE A 4 14.18 -7.15 -4.41
CA PHE A 4 12.73 -7.10 -4.68
C PHE A 4 12.50 -7.68 -6.07
N LEU A 5 11.27 -8.16 -6.32
CA LEU A 5 10.86 -8.61 -7.64
C LEU A 5 10.10 -7.47 -8.33
N PHE A 6 10.47 -7.19 -9.57
CA PHE A 6 9.74 -6.26 -10.42
C PHE A 6 9.09 -7.04 -11.57
N ILE A 7 7.76 -7.13 -11.55
CA ILE A 7 6.97 -7.86 -12.53
C ILE A 7 6.39 -6.82 -13.49
N ILE A 8 6.65 -6.99 -14.79
CA ILE A 8 6.16 -6.09 -15.82
C ILE A 8 5.34 -6.90 -16.84
N TYR A 9 4.20 -6.37 -17.23
CA TYR A 9 3.43 -6.93 -18.33
C TYR A 9 4.19 -6.79 -19.65
N ARG A 10 4.43 -7.91 -20.34
CA ARG A 10 5.28 -7.98 -21.54
C ARG A 10 4.87 -7.01 -22.66
N HIS A 11 3.58 -6.76 -22.83
CA HIS A 11 3.05 -5.90 -23.88
C HIS A 11 2.70 -4.49 -23.37
N ALA A 12 3.19 -4.11 -22.19
CA ALA A 12 3.00 -2.76 -21.68
C ALA A 12 3.82 -1.76 -22.51
N HIS A 13 3.16 -0.67 -22.92
CA HIS A 13 3.87 0.51 -23.39
C HIS A 13 4.44 1.30 -22.22
N TYR A 14 5.55 2.00 -22.45
CA TYR A 14 6.12 2.88 -21.44
C TYR A 14 5.14 4.02 -21.12
N GLN A 15 4.83 4.18 -19.84
CA GLN A 15 4.00 5.24 -19.31
C GLN A 15 4.66 5.79 -18.05
N THR A 16 4.67 7.12 -17.92
CA THR A 16 5.17 7.79 -16.71
C THR A 16 4.12 7.78 -15.61
N GLY A 17 4.56 7.57 -14.36
CA GLY A 17 3.69 7.52 -13.18
C GLY A 17 3.29 6.11 -12.77
N ASN A 18 2.23 6.01 -11.97
CA ASN A 18 1.73 4.73 -11.46
C ASN A 18 1.02 3.95 -12.60
N THR A 19 1.28 2.66 -12.69
CA THR A 19 0.64 1.77 -13.69
C THR A 19 0.28 0.43 -13.07
N PRO A 20 -0.91 -0.13 -13.36
CA PRO A 20 -1.27 -1.48 -12.92
C PRO A 20 -0.50 -2.57 -13.70
N LEU A 21 0.23 -2.20 -14.76
CA LEU A 21 0.98 -3.13 -15.61
C LEU A 21 2.38 -3.45 -15.07
N ALA A 22 2.77 -2.84 -13.96
CA ALA A 22 4.01 -3.14 -13.26
C ALA A 22 3.73 -3.32 -11.76
N LEU A 23 4.28 -4.38 -11.18
CA LEU A 23 4.15 -4.70 -9.77
C LEU A 23 5.53 -4.81 -9.14
N VAL A 24 5.72 -4.15 -8.00
CA VAL A 24 6.86 -4.37 -7.11
C VAL A 24 6.40 -5.31 -6.01
N TRP A 25 7.05 -6.46 -5.87
CA TRP A 25 6.80 -7.41 -4.81
C TRP A 25 8.03 -7.54 -3.89
N LYS A 26 7.77 -7.66 -2.58
CA LYS A 26 8.77 -7.90 -1.55
C LYS A 26 8.16 -8.69 -0.38
N ASP A 27 8.98 -9.48 0.30
CA ASP A 27 8.67 -10.23 1.51
C ASP A 27 9.82 -10.20 2.52
N GLU A 28 9.67 -10.94 3.62
CA GLU A 28 10.69 -11.08 4.67
C GLU A 28 12.00 -11.71 4.21
N THR A 29 11.99 -12.46 3.10
CA THR A 29 13.21 -13.09 2.57
C THR A 29 14.07 -12.11 1.80
N CYS A 30 13.45 -11.13 1.15
CA CYS A 30 14.15 -10.20 0.27
C CYS A 30 14.46 -8.84 0.95
N SER A 31 13.86 -8.54 2.11
CA SER A 31 14.08 -7.29 2.84
C SER A 31 13.99 -7.46 4.36
N GLU A 32 14.99 -6.95 5.09
CA GLU A 32 15.00 -6.93 6.57
C GLU A 32 13.91 -6.01 7.15
N TYR A 33 13.56 -4.94 6.43
CA TYR A 33 12.60 -3.91 6.87
C TYR A 33 11.35 -3.91 5.98
N VAL A 34 10.68 -5.06 5.90
CA VAL A 34 9.39 -5.15 5.17
C VAL A 34 8.32 -4.34 5.89
N ILE A 35 8.22 -4.54 7.21
CA ILE A 35 7.25 -3.87 8.08
C ILE A 35 7.93 -2.66 8.74
N ASP A 36 7.21 -1.55 8.82
CA ASP A 36 7.69 -0.32 9.47
C ASP A 36 8.02 -0.59 10.95
N THR A 37 9.18 -0.10 11.38
CA THR A 37 9.66 -0.19 12.77
C THR A 37 9.57 1.15 13.49
N ASP A 38 9.55 1.12 14.82
CA ASP A 38 9.62 2.30 15.67
C ASP A 38 11.06 2.85 15.80
N ASN A 39 11.23 3.88 16.63
CA ASN A 39 12.54 4.49 16.89
C ASN A 39 13.53 3.59 17.65
N LYS A 40 13.10 2.42 18.13
CA LYS A 40 13.93 1.38 18.75
C LYS A 40 14.20 0.21 17.80
N GLY A 41 13.74 0.32 16.54
CA GLY A 41 13.86 -0.75 15.54
C GLY A 41 12.89 -1.91 15.78
N GLN A 42 11.88 -1.76 16.64
CA GLN A 42 10.89 -2.79 16.93
C GLN A 42 9.67 -2.64 16.04
N ILE A 43 9.07 -3.75 15.61
CA ILE A 43 7.83 -3.73 14.85
C ILE A 43 6.67 -3.39 15.82
N PRO A 44 5.94 -2.28 15.61
CA PRO A 44 4.80 -1.97 16.46
C PRO A 44 3.67 -3.00 16.29
N ASN A 45 2.95 -3.29 17.37
CA ASN A 45 1.83 -4.23 17.36
C ASN A 45 0.72 -3.82 16.37
N GLN A 46 0.43 -2.52 16.30
CA GLN A 46 -0.54 -1.95 15.36
C GLN A 46 0.18 -1.18 14.25
N GLN A 47 -0.37 -1.19 13.04
CA GLN A 47 0.11 -0.35 11.96
C GLN A 47 0.00 1.13 12.38
N GLN A 48 1.06 1.90 12.14
CA GLN A 48 1.03 3.34 12.31
C GLN A 48 1.05 4.02 10.94
N VAL A 49 0.22 5.05 10.79
CA VAL A 49 0.15 5.87 9.58
C VAL A 49 0.31 7.34 9.92
N VAL A 50 0.93 8.08 9.02
CA VAL A 50 1.04 9.53 9.11
C VAL A 50 0.18 10.16 8.01
N LEU A 51 -0.75 11.01 8.41
CA LEU A 51 -1.65 11.71 7.50
C LEU A 51 -1.54 13.22 7.69
N GLU A 52 -1.86 13.96 6.64
CA GLU A 52 -1.95 15.42 6.69
C GLU A 52 -3.39 15.85 7.03
N VAL A 53 -3.52 16.87 7.87
CA VAL A 53 -4.82 17.47 8.21
C VAL A 53 -5.14 18.60 7.24
N GLN A 54 -6.25 18.47 6.52
CA GLN A 54 -6.77 19.48 5.59
C GLN A 54 -7.73 20.49 6.27
N GLU A 55 -8.13 21.53 5.54
CA GLU A 55 -8.95 22.65 6.06
C GLU A 55 -10.30 22.23 6.65
N ASN A 56 -10.91 21.20 6.07
CA ASN A 56 -12.18 20.62 6.49
C ASN A 56 -12.04 19.53 7.57
N GLY A 57 -10.84 19.31 8.09
CA GLY A 57 -10.53 18.25 9.04
C GLY A 57 -10.29 16.88 8.41
N GLU A 58 -10.30 16.76 7.08
CA GLU A 58 -9.96 15.52 6.39
C GLU A 58 -8.51 15.12 6.66
N LEU A 59 -8.31 13.81 6.80
CA LEU A 59 -7.02 13.18 6.99
C LEU A 59 -6.62 12.53 5.68
N VAL A 60 -5.57 13.07 5.04
CA VAL A 60 -5.22 12.71 3.67
C VAL A 60 -3.81 12.14 3.54
N THR A 61 -3.64 11.33 2.49
CA THR A 61 -2.34 10.82 2.05
C THR A 61 -1.55 11.86 1.26
N SER A 62 -0.27 11.59 1.01
CA SER A 62 0.61 12.47 0.21
C SER A 62 0.46 12.34 -1.31
N ASP A 63 -0.52 11.56 -1.78
CA ASP A 63 -0.71 11.29 -3.21
C ASP A 63 -1.26 12.51 -3.95
N ASP A 64 -1.19 12.49 -5.28
CA ASP A 64 -1.79 13.50 -6.16
C ASP A 64 -2.73 12.84 -7.19
N PRO A 65 -4.07 13.03 -7.06
CA PRO A 65 -4.75 13.76 -5.99
C PRO A 65 -4.69 13.02 -4.64
N PRO A 66 -4.82 13.74 -3.51
CA PRO A 66 -4.75 13.14 -2.18
C PRO A 66 -5.94 12.22 -1.90
N VAL A 67 -5.69 11.11 -1.18
CA VAL A 67 -6.73 10.15 -0.79
C VAL A 67 -7.15 10.42 0.66
N VAL A 68 -8.44 10.66 0.88
CA VAL A 68 -9.02 10.85 2.21
C VAL A 68 -9.22 9.49 2.88
N LEU A 69 -8.69 9.32 4.09
CA LEU A 69 -8.84 8.08 4.87
C LEU A 69 -9.68 8.24 6.14
N GLY A 70 -10.02 9.48 6.50
CA GLY A 70 -10.83 9.79 7.66
C GLY A 70 -11.02 11.29 7.82
N CYS A 71 -11.68 11.68 8.91
CA CYS A 71 -11.88 13.08 9.28
C CYS A 71 -11.73 13.24 10.79
N LEU A 72 -11.15 14.35 11.23
CA LEU A 72 -10.97 14.70 12.62
C LEU A 72 -11.79 15.95 12.97
N ASN A 73 -12.64 15.83 13.98
CA ASN A 73 -13.49 16.94 14.46
C ASN A 73 -12.75 17.94 15.38
N ALA A 74 -11.43 17.79 15.57
CA ALA A 74 -10.67 18.50 16.61
C ALA A 74 -9.59 19.41 16.01
N GLY A 75 -9.48 20.62 16.58
CA GLY A 75 -8.69 21.78 16.11
C GLY A 75 -7.18 21.63 16.04
N LEU A 76 -6.71 20.64 15.28
CA LEU A 76 -5.33 20.59 14.79
C LEU A 76 -5.18 21.60 13.65
N ASN A 77 -4.05 22.30 13.62
CA ASN A 77 -3.80 23.25 12.53
C ASN A 77 -3.68 22.50 11.21
N ILE A 78 -4.23 23.12 10.18
CA ILE A 78 -4.14 22.72 8.77
C ILE A 78 -2.66 22.55 8.37
N GLY A 79 -2.38 21.55 7.54
CA GLY A 79 -1.03 21.23 7.05
C GLY A 79 -0.16 20.50 8.08
N ASN A 80 -0.69 20.21 9.27
CA ASN A 80 0.04 19.39 10.23
C ASN A 80 0.04 17.92 9.81
N LEU A 81 1.21 17.32 9.93
CA LEU A 81 1.36 15.87 9.86
C LEU A 81 1.10 15.24 11.23
N VAL A 82 0.23 14.23 11.23
CA VAL A 82 -0.28 13.60 12.45
C VAL A 82 -0.17 12.09 12.32
N ARG A 83 0.22 11.45 13.42
CA ARG A 83 0.35 9.99 13.51
C ARG A 83 -0.90 9.37 14.12
N PHE A 84 -1.34 8.28 13.50
CA PHE A 84 -2.45 7.45 13.93
C PHE A 84 -2.04 5.98 14.02
N ALA A 85 -2.66 5.22 14.92
CA ALA A 85 -2.71 3.77 14.84
C ALA A 85 -3.92 3.37 13.99
N VAL A 86 -3.76 2.34 13.16
CA VAL A 86 -4.89 1.63 12.57
C VAL A 86 -5.38 0.64 13.62
N SER A 87 -6.60 0.85 14.09
CA SER A 87 -7.24 0.05 15.14
C SER A 87 -7.76 -1.28 14.57
N GLU A 88 -8.41 -2.09 15.41
CA GLU A 88 -8.95 -3.40 15.03
C GLU A 88 -9.99 -3.34 13.89
N GLY A 89 -10.66 -2.19 13.67
CA GLY A 89 -11.54 -2.00 12.51
C GLY A 89 -10.80 -1.97 11.16
N GLY A 90 -9.47 -1.80 11.17
CA GLY A 90 -8.62 -1.96 10.00
C GLY A 90 -8.86 -0.93 8.89
N LEU A 91 -8.62 -1.37 7.66
CA LEU A 91 -8.92 -0.61 6.44
C LEU A 91 -10.22 -1.12 5.82
N THR A 92 -11.12 -0.20 5.49
CA THR A 92 -12.34 -0.50 4.73
C THR A 92 -12.07 -0.39 3.25
N PHE A 93 -12.24 -1.49 2.52
CA PHE A 93 -12.12 -1.53 1.07
C PHE A 93 -13.49 -1.52 0.40
N MET A 94 -13.69 -0.64 -0.57
CA MET A 94 -14.83 -0.72 -1.51
C MET A 94 -14.31 -0.72 -2.94
N ASN A 95 -14.82 -1.62 -3.79
CA ASN A 95 -14.41 -1.77 -5.18
C ASN A 95 -12.87 -1.88 -5.37
N GLY A 96 -12.18 -2.54 -4.44
CA GLY A 96 -10.73 -2.73 -4.47
C GLY A 96 -9.89 -1.51 -4.07
N LYS A 97 -10.51 -0.43 -3.57
CA LYS A 97 -9.82 0.77 -3.08
C LYS A 97 -10.08 0.97 -1.60
N VAL A 98 -9.09 1.49 -0.87
CA VAL A 98 -9.29 1.93 0.51
C VAL A 98 -10.15 3.19 0.50
N GLU A 99 -11.22 3.16 1.26
CA GLU A 99 -12.16 4.28 1.41
C GLU A 99 -12.02 4.94 2.78
N LYS A 100 -11.81 4.14 3.82
CA LYS A 100 -11.70 4.62 5.20
C LYS A 100 -10.76 3.75 6.00
N ALA A 101 -10.15 4.32 7.03
CA ALA A 101 -9.38 3.62 8.03
C ALA A 101 -9.97 3.87 9.42
N ASP A 102 -9.95 2.85 10.28
CA ASP A 102 -10.28 3.01 11.70
C ASP A 102 -9.07 3.61 12.45
N LEU A 103 -9.03 4.94 12.54
CA LEU A 103 -7.85 5.69 12.98
C LEU A 103 -7.96 6.11 14.45
N GLN A 104 -6.97 5.71 15.26
CA GLN A 104 -6.78 6.21 16.62
C GLN A 104 -5.62 7.21 16.67
N TYR A 105 -5.88 8.44 17.11
CA TYR A 105 -4.85 9.48 17.24
C TYR A 105 -3.74 9.05 18.22
N ILE A 106 -2.48 9.13 17.78
CA ILE A 106 -1.30 8.88 18.62
C ILE A 106 -0.64 10.19 19.03
N GLY A 107 -0.40 11.09 18.07
CA GLY A 107 0.37 12.30 18.34
C GLY A 107 0.91 12.99 17.11
N LYS A 108 1.68 14.05 17.34
CA LYS A 108 2.41 14.76 16.29
C LYS A 108 3.63 13.95 15.83
N VAL A 109 4.00 14.12 14.57
CA VAL A 109 5.22 13.50 14.03
C VAL A 109 6.48 14.30 14.36
N HIS A 110 7.63 13.67 14.20
CA HIS A 110 8.92 14.34 14.30
C HIS A 110 9.05 15.43 13.24
N ARG A 111 9.63 16.59 13.58
CA ARG A 111 9.73 17.76 12.70
C ARG A 111 10.49 17.52 11.38
N ALA A 112 11.35 16.49 11.33
CA ALA A 112 12.06 16.11 10.11
C ALA A 112 11.18 15.39 9.08
N ARG A 113 9.97 14.98 9.45
CA ARG A 113 9.01 14.34 8.54
C ARG A 113 8.48 15.41 7.57
N ALA A 114 8.74 15.24 6.28
CA ALA A 114 8.32 16.19 5.25
C ALA A 114 6.91 15.92 4.70
N PHE A 115 6.48 14.65 4.64
CA PHE A 115 5.24 14.26 3.97
C PHE A 115 4.43 13.24 4.77
N ALA A 116 3.12 13.20 4.50
CA ALA A 116 2.24 12.10 4.88
C ALA A 116 2.72 10.76 4.25
N ASP A 117 2.17 9.65 4.71
CA ASP A 117 2.35 8.36 4.02
C ASP A 117 1.54 8.36 2.72
N SER A 118 2.06 7.69 1.69
CA SER A 118 1.33 7.46 0.44
C SER A 118 0.33 6.30 0.60
N TYR A 119 -0.70 6.31 -0.24
CA TYR A 119 -1.70 5.26 -0.33
C TYR A 119 -1.06 3.87 -0.46
N SER A 120 -0.13 3.73 -1.41
CA SER A 120 0.55 2.45 -1.66
C SER A 120 1.33 1.96 -0.45
N LYS A 121 1.97 2.86 0.32
CA LYS A 121 2.67 2.48 1.56
C LYS A 121 1.69 1.99 2.61
N ILE A 122 0.58 2.70 2.82
CA ILE A 122 -0.42 2.36 3.83
C ILE A 122 -1.04 0.99 3.52
N VAL A 123 -1.46 0.77 2.27
CA VAL A 123 -2.03 -0.51 1.83
C VAL A 123 -1.00 -1.63 1.95
N PHE A 124 0.23 -1.39 1.50
CA PHE A 124 1.29 -2.39 1.61
C PHE A 124 1.53 -2.83 3.06
N GLN A 125 1.69 -1.87 3.97
CA GLN A 125 1.90 -2.14 5.41
C GLN A 125 0.73 -2.89 6.03
N TYR A 126 -0.50 -2.62 5.59
CA TYR A 126 -1.68 -3.35 6.04
C TYR A 126 -1.68 -4.79 5.53
N MET A 127 -1.49 -4.98 4.23
CA MET A 127 -1.53 -6.30 3.61
C MET A 127 -0.45 -7.23 4.16
N VAL A 128 0.79 -6.75 4.34
CA VAL A 128 1.86 -7.60 4.90
C VAL A 128 1.60 -8.03 6.35
N ARG A 129 0.82 -7.25 7.12
CA ARG A 129 0.48 -7.58 8.52
C ARG A 129 -0.67 -8.58 8.64
N HIS A 130 -1.60 -8.56 7.69
CA HIS A 130 -2.84 -9.35 7.79
C HIS A 130 -2.92 -10.54 6.83
N SER A 131 -2.33 -10.42 5.65
CA SER A 131 -2.34 -11.46 4.60
C SER A 131 -1.13 -11.27 3.68
N PRO A 132 0.11 -11.52 4.16
CA PRO A 132 1.32 -11.30 3.39
C PRO A 132 1.34 -12.21 2.15
N LEU A 133 1.63 -11.61 0.99
CA LEU A 133 1.82 -12.33 -0.26
C LEU A 133 3.24 -12.90 -0.28
N ARG A 134 3.38 -14.22 -0.21
CA ARG A 134 4.67 -14.90 -0.20
C ARG A 134 5.11 -15.32 -1.59
N ILE A 135 6.39 -15.67 -1.72
CA ILE A 135 6.93 -16.15 -3.00
C ILE A 135 6.25 -17.45 -3.44
N GLU A 136 5.84 -18.31 -2.50
CA GLU A 136 5.13 -19.55 -2.80
C GLU A 136 3.76 -19.30 -3.43
N ASP A 137 3.07 -18.22 -3.03
CA ASP A 137 1.78 -17.83 -3.60
C ASP A 137 1.95 -17.43 -5.08
N LEU A 138 3.05 -16.73 -5.39
CA LEU A 138 3.40 -16.39 -6.77
C LEU A 138 3.68 -17.66 -7.59
N PHE A 139 4.46 -18.61 -7.05
CA PHE A 139 4.72 -19.89 -7.73
C PHE A 139 3.44 -20.70 -7.97
N ALA A 140 2.56 -20.77 -6.97
CA ALA A 140 1.29 -21.47 -7.09
C ALA A 140 0.40 -20.87 -8.20
N SER A 141 0.41 -19.53 -8.36
CA SER A 141 -0.37 -18.85 -9.39
C SER A 141 0.13 -19.10 -10.82
N MET A 142 1.41 -19.41 -11.01
CA MET A 142 1.98 -19.67 -12.33
C MET A 142 1.70 -21.10 -12.85
N GLY A 143 1.45 -22.04 -11.93
CA GLY A 143 1.20 -23.45 -12.27
C GLY A 143 -0.17 -23.73 -12.91
N THR A 144 -1.06 -22.74 -12.99
CA THR A 144 -2.44 -22.91 -13.47
C THR A 144 -2.65 -22.56 -14.95
N SER A 145 -1.63 -22.10 -15.67
CA SER A 145 -1.77 -21.56 -17.04
C SER A 145 -1.20 -22.46 -18.14
N SER A 146 -1.56 -23.75 -18.18
CA SER A 146 -1.16 -24.62 -19.29
C SER A 146 -2.20 -25.66 -19.70
N GLU A 147 -3.47 -25.27 -19.90
CA GLU A 147 -4.43 -26.06 -20.69
C GLU A 147 -5.39 -25.16 -21.50
N GLN A 148 -4.84 -24.34 -22.39
CA GLN A 148 -5.58 -23.86 -23.55
C GLN A 148 -4.60 -23.86 -24.73
N ARG A 149 -4.49 -25.02 -25.39
CA ARG A 149 -3.88 -25.10 -26.71
C ARG A 149 -4.79 -24.32 -27.65
N ASP A 150 -4.23 -23.30 -28.29
CA ASP A 150 -4.79 -22.70 -29.48
C ASP A 150 -5.05 -23.83 -30.49
N ASN A 151 -6.33 -24.15 -30.71
CA ASN A 151 -6.73 -24.81 -31.94
C ASN A 151 -6.68 -23.75 -33.03
N GLU A 152 -5.52 -23.59 -33.66
CA GLU A 152 -5.41 -22.92 -34.96
C GLU A 152 -6.32 -23.67 -35.95
N VAL A 153 -7.48 -23.09 -36.25
CA VAL A 153 -8.32 -23.56 -37.34
C VAL A 153 -7.66 -23.06 -38.63
N GLU A 154 -6.99 -23.97 -39.35
CA GLU A 154 -6.60 -23.75 -40.73
C GLU A 154 -7.83 -23.37 -41.56
N MET A 155 -7.88 -22.13 -42.05
CA MET A 155 -8.81 -21.74 -43.10
C MET A 155 -8.26 -22.27 -44.43
N VAL A 156 -8.75 -23.45 -44.84
CA VAL A 156 -8.53 -24.01 -46.18
C VAL A 156 -9.60 -23.49 -47.12
N GLY A 157 -9.18 -22.86 -48.23
CA GLY A 157 -9.92 -22.76 -49.49
C GLY A 157 -10.66 -21.46 -49.73
#